data_AF-A0AB39JCV4-F1
#
_entry.id   AF-A0AB39JCV4-F1
#
_cell.length_a   1.000
_cell.length_b   1.000
_cell.length_c   1.000
_cell.angle_alpha   90.00
_cell.angle_beta   90.00
_cell.angle_gamma   90.00
#
_symmetry.space_group_name_H-M   'P 1'
#
loop_
_entity.id
_entity.type
_entity.pdbx_description
1 polymer ?
#
loop_
_entity_poly.entity_id
_entity_poly.type
_entity_poly.pdbx_seq_one_letter_code
_entity_poly.pdbx_strand_id
1 'polypeptide(L)'
;MSTFITPEVKAAREEFVRQEERRKSEIRRAQVKAFLKAIKDICKDVEERVTSEYENTGAPPSSVRVVCKELTTAVASSEQCSKALLSALKELEEHTSSLRLEAFEPTIYNPSGHSYVVVNFSWK
;
A
#
# COMPACT_ATOMS: atom_id res chain seq x y z
N MET A 1 16.59 -48.96 5.78
CA MET A 1 17.57 -47.87 5.52
C MET A 1 17.24 -46.71 6.42
N SER A 2 18.21 -46.22 7.20
CA SER A 2 18.08 -44.96 7.94
C SER A 2 18.27 -43.80 6.97
N THR A 3 17.45 -42.76 7.06
CA THR A 3 17.62 -41.54 6.27
C THR A 3 18.14 -40.42 7.16
N PHE A 4 18.94 -39.51 6.61
CA PHE A 4 19.42 -38.34 7.34
C PHE A 4 18.29 -37.37 7.73
N ILE A 5 17.13 -37.44 7.06
CA ILE A 5 15.95 -36.64 7.40
C ILE A 5 15.02 -37.49 8.25
N THR A 6 15.22 -37.39 9.56
CA THR A 6 14.39 -38.12 10.51
C THR A 6 13.01 -37.46 10.65
N PRO A 7 12.01 -38.18 11.19
CA PRO A 7 10.71 -37.60 11.53
C PRO A 7 10.84 -36.34 12.41
N GLU A 8 11.81 -36.29 13.33
CA GLU A 8 12.08 -35.12 14.18
C GLU A 8 12.54 -33.91 13.36
N VAL A 9 13.44 -34.12 12.39
CA VAL A 9 13.91 -33.04 11.48
C VAL A 9 12.73 -32.51 10.64
N LYS A 10 11.86 -33.39 10.16
CA LYS A 10 10.67 -32.99 9.41
C LYS A 10 9.70 -32.19 10.27
N ALA A 11 9.41 -32.65 11.49
CA ALA A 11 8.53 -31.97 12.43
C ALA A 11 9.06 -30.58 12.82
N ALA A 12 10.38 -30.45 13.05
CA ALA A 12 11.02 -29.17 13.35
C ALA A 12 10.89 -28.19 12.17
N ARG A 13 11.05 -28.66 10.92
CA ARG A 13 10.85 -27.84 9.73
C ARG A 13 9.40 -27.38 9.57
N GLU A 14 8.44 -28.26 9.81
CA GLU A 14 7.01 -27.90 9.74
C GLU A 14 6.62 -26.87 10.80
N GLU A 15 7.15 -27.00 12.02
CA GLU A 15 6.92 -26.01 13.08
C GLU A 15 7.54 -24.65 12.74
N PHE A 16 8.77 -24.64 12.23
CA PHE A 16 9.41 -23.41 11.77
C PHE A 16 8.58 -22.71 10.67
N VAL A 17 8.05 -23.46 9.70
CA VAL A 17 7.18 -22.89 8.65
C VAL A 17 5.92 -22.29 9.26
N ARG A 18 5.25 -22.98 10.18
CA ARG A 18 4.06 -22.46 10.88
C ARG A 18 4.35 -21.16 11.64
N GLN A 19 5.49 -21.09 12.33
CA GLN A 19 5.90 -19.90 13.06
C GLN A 19 6.19 -18.72 12.12
N GLU A 20 6.88 -18.97 11.00
CA GLU A 20 7.15 -17.95 10.00
C GLU A 20 5.87 -17.43 9.31
N GLU A 21 4.90 -18.31 9.03
CA GLU A 21 3.60 -17.92 8.50
C GLU A 21 2.81 -17.03 9.48
N ARG A 22 2.80 -17.39 10.77
CA ARG A 22 2.20 -16.56 11.82
C ARG A 22 2.85 -15.18 11.89
N ARG A 23 4.19 -15.14 11.94
CA ARG A 23 4.96 -13.89 11.96
C ARG A 23 4.66 -13.01 10.74
N LYS A 24 4.63 -13.59 9.54
CA LYS A 24 4.26 -12.87 8.31
C LYS A 24 2.84 -12.32 8.37
N SER A 25 1.88 -13.09 8.90
CA SER A 25 0.49 -12.65 9.06
C SER A 25 0.38 -11.46 10.03
N GLU A 26 1.08 -11.50 11.16
CA GLU A 26 1.12 -10.40 12.13
C GLU A 26 1.72 -9.13 11.54
N ILE A 27 2.82 -9.24 10.79
CA ILE A 27 3.43 -8.10 10.09
C ILE A 27 2.45 -7.49 9.08
N ARG A 28 1.79 -8.31 8.26
CA ARG A 28 0.79 -7.83 7.30
C ARG A 28 -0.35 -7.08 7.99
N ARG A 29 -0.86 -7.60 9.11
CA ARG A 29 -1.91 -6.95 9.91
C ARG A 29 -1.43 -5.60 10.46
N ALA A 30 -0.20 -5.54 10.97
CA ALA A 30 0.38 -4.30 11.48
C ALA A 30 0.53 -3.24 10.38
N GLN A 31 1.00 -3.63 9.19
CA GLN A 31 1.13 -2.74 8.03
C GLN A 31 -0.23 -2.21 7.56
N VAL A 32 -1.23 -3.07 7.41
CA VAL A 32 -2.61 -2.67 7.06
C VAL A 32 -3.17 -1.70 8.11
N LYS A 33 -3.00 -2.00 9.40
CA LYS A 33 -3.47 -1.13 10.48
C LYS A 33 -2.78 0.25 10.46
N ALA A 34 -1.48 0.28 10.17
CA ALA A 34 -0.74 1.54 10.05
C ALA A 34 -1.26 2.38 8.88
N PHE A 35 -1.45 1.77 7.71
CA PHE A 35 -1.98 2.45 6.54
C PHE A 35 -3.38 3.02 6.78
N LEU A 36 -4.30 2.24 7.37
CA LEU A 36 -5.65 2.70 7.67
C LEU A 36 -5.67 3.92 8.61
N LYS A 37 -4.70 4.02 9.54
CA LYS A 37 -4.54 5.20 10.40
C LYS A 37 -4.01 6.42 9.66
N ALA A 38 -3.16 6.20 8.65
CA ALA A 38 -2.56 7.26 7.85
C ALA A 38 -3.47 7.81 6.75
N ILE A 39 -4.65 7.21 6.50
CA ILE A 39 -5.58 7.64 5.43
C ILE A 39 -5.85 9.15 5.48
N LYS A 40 -6.07 9.71 6.66
CA LYS A 40 -6.35 11.15 6.80
C LYS A 40 -5.19 12.01 6.29
N ASP A 41 -3.96 11.62 6.61
CA ASP A 41 -2.77 12.34 6.19
C ASP A 41 -2.55 12.17 4.68
N ILE A 42 -2.77 10.96 4.15
CA ILE A 42 -2.71 10.69 2.70
C ILE A 42 -3.72 11.56 1.94
N CYS A 43 -4.95 11.70 2.46
CA CYS A 43 -5.96 12.56 1.83
C CYS A 43 -5.51 14.02 1.79
N LYS A 44 -4.88 14.53 2.85
CA LYS A 44 -4.34 15.89 2.90
C LYS A 44 -3.24 16.10 1.87
N ASP A 45 -2.33 15.14 1.73
CA ASP A 45 -1.27 15.20 0.73
C ASP A 45 -1.83 15.20 -0.71
N VAL A 46 -2.95 14.46 -0.95
CA VAL A 46 -3.66 14.48 -2.24
C VAL A 46 -4.29 15.84 -2.49
N GLU A 47 -4.98 16.42 -1.51
CA GLU A 47 -5.60 17.76 -1.60
C GLU A 47 -4.55 18.83 -1.93
N GLU A 48 -3.43 18.84 -1.18
CA GLU A 48 -2.31 19.75 -1.42
C GLU A 48 -1.74 19.57 -2.84
N ARG A 49 -1.60 18.33 -3.30
CA ARG A 49 -1.07 18.05 -4.64
C ARG A 49 -2.02 18.49 -5.75
N VAL A 50 -3.32 18.24 -5.62
CA VAL A 50 -4.33 18.67 -6.58
C VAL A 50 -4.35 20.20 -6.69
N THR A 51 -4.35 20.88 -5.55
CA THR A 51 -4.38 22.34 -5.47
C THR A 51 -3.13 22.93 -6.12
N SER A 52 -1.95 22.42 -5.76
CA SER A 52 -0.69 22.87 -6.34
C SER A 52 -0.61 22.64 -7.86
N GLU A 53 -1.10 21.51 -8.37
CA GLU A 53 -1.14 21.24 -9.82
C GLU A 53 -2.08 22.22 -10.55
N TYR A 54 -3.25 22.51 -9.96
CA TYR A 54 -4.19 23.48 -10.51
C TYR A 54 -3.60 24.89 -10.54
N GLU A 55 -2.98 25.35 -9.45
CA GLU A 55 -2.33 26.66 -9.36
C GLU A 55 -1.24 26.83 -10.41
N ASN A 56 -0.49 25.77 -10.71
CA ASN A 56 0.61 25.81 -11.67
C ASN A 56 0.15 25.73 -13.13
N THR A 57 -0.92 24.99 -13.42
CA THR A 57 -1.34 24.68 -14.79
C THR A 57 -2.58 25.46 -15.24
N GLY A 58 -3.36 25.98 -14.29
CA GLY A 58 -4.66 26.60 -14.53
C GLY A 58 -5.78 25.61 -14.90
N ALA A 59 -5.53 24.30 -14.81
CA ALA A 59 -6.49 23.26 -15.21
C ALA A 59 -6.57 22.14 -14.15
N PRO A 60 -7.77 21.57 -13.90
CA PRO A 60 -7.90 20.47 -12.95
C PRO A 60 -7.11 19.23 -13.40
N PRO A 61 -6.25 18.64 -12.55
CA PRO A 61 -5.40 17.52 -12.94
C PRO A 61 -6.23 16.25 -13.14
N SER A 62 -6.04 15.55 -14.27
CA SER A 62 -6.71 14.25 -14.50
C SER A 62 -6.22 13.16 -13.53
N SER A 63 -5.01 13.29 -13.02
CA SER A 63 -4.47 12.41 -11.98
C SER A 63 -3.39 13.12 -11.17
N VAL A 64 -3.25 12.75 -9.89
CA VAL A 64 -2.12 13.14 -9.05
C VAL A 64 -1.42 11.90 -8.48
N ARG A 65 -0.13 12.06 -8.18
CA ARG A 65 0.71 11.03 -7.59
C ARG A 65 1.34 11.56 -6.31
N VAL A 66 1.15 10.85 -5.21
CA VAL A 66 1.60 11.23 -3.87
C VAL A 66 2.49 10.12 -3.30
N VAL A 67 3.62 10.49 -2.72
CA VAL A 67 4.52 9.55 -2.03
C VAL A 67 3.84 9.08 -0.73
N CYS A 68 3.79 7.78 -0.49
CA CYS A 68 3.22 7.22 0.73
C CYS A 68 4.17 6.19 1.35
N LYS A 69 4.67 6.46 2.56
CA LYS A 69 5.66 5.59 3.24
C LYS A 69 5.02 4.33 3.82
N GLU A 70 3.75 4.44 4.20
CA GLU A 70 2.94 3.39 4.79
C GLU A 70 2.45 2.39 3.73
N LEU A 71 2.61 2.72 2.44
CA LEU A 71 2.23 1.84 1.35
C LEU A 71 3.28 0.75 1.12
N THR A 72 3.01 -0.42 1.69
CA THR A 72 3.76 -1.65 1.45
C THR A 72 3.09 -2.56 0.42
N THR A 73 3.77 -3.62 -0.01
CA THR A 73 3.20 -4.64 -0.90
C THR A 73 1.97 -5.32 -0.30
N ALA A 74 1.97 -5.57 1.00
CA ALA A 74 0.81 -6.12 1.72
C ALA A 74 -0.39 -5.16 1.66
N VAL A 75 -0.15 -3.86 1.82
CA VAL A 75 -1.17 -2.82 1.73
C VAL A 75 -1.70 -2.69 0.30
N ALA A 76 -0.82 -2.67 -0.71
CA ALA A 76 -1.22 -2.62 -2.12
C ALA A 76 -2.11 -3.80 -2.53
N SER A 77 -1.86 -4.99 -1.95
CA SER A 77 -2.70 -6.17 -2.16
C SER A 77 -4.00 -6.21 -1.33
N SER A 78 -4.20 -5.25 -0.43
CA SER A 78 -5.35 -5.23 0.48
C SER A 78 -6.51 -4.44 -0.14
N GLU A 79 -7.55 -5.15 -0.56
CA GLU A 79 -8.81 -4.54 -1.04
C GLU A 79 -9.45 -3.64 0.02
N GLN A 80 -9.30 -3.97 1.31
CA GLN A 80 -9.78 -3.14 2.40
C GLN A 80 -9.08 -1.77 2.40
N CYS A 81 -7.76 -1.73 2.22
CA CYS A 81 -7.00 -0.47 2.21
C CYS A 81 -7.39 0.41 1.02
N SER A 82 -7.49 -0.18 -0.18
CA SER A 82 -7.86 0.57 -1.38
C SER A 82 -9.28 1.11 -1.30
N LYS A 83 -10.25 0.31 -0.82
CA LYS A 83 -11.63 0.77 -0.64
C LYS A 83 -11.73 1.88 0.41
N ALA A 84 -11.07 1.71 1.56
CA ALA A 84 -11.12 2.70 2.64
C ALA A 84 -10.56 4.05 2.19
N LEU A 85 -9.40 4.05 1.52
CA LEU A 85 -8.81 5.28 1.00
C LEU A 85 -9.67 5.91 -0.11
N LEU A 86 -10.22 5.10 -1.04
CA LEU A 86 -11.08 5.62 -2.10
C LEU A 86 -12.35 6.25 -1.55
N SER A 87 -12.98 5.63 -0.55
CA SER A 87 -14.15 6.18 0.13
C SER A 87 -13.81 7.51 0.81
N ALA A 88 -12.71 7.57 1.56
CA ALA A 88 -12.29 8.80 2.23
C ALA A 88 -11.99 9.94 1.24
N LEU A 89 -11.33 9.65 0.11
CA LEU A 89 -11.08 10.63 -0.93
C LEU A 89 -12.36 11.11 -1.62
N LYS A 90 -13.33 10.21 -1.85
CA LYS A 90 -14.63 10.58 -2.43
C LYS A 90 -15.49 11.44 -1.50
N GLU A 91 -15.34 11.29 -0.19
CA GLU A 91 -16.00 12.17 0.78
C GLU A 91 -15.42 13.60 0.76
N LEU A 92 -14.16 13.76 0.37
CA LEU A 92 -13.48 15.05 0.27
C LEU A 92 -13.64 15.70 -1.11
N GLU A 93 -13.59 14.89 -2.17
CA GLU A 93 -13.64 15.33 -3.56
C GLU A 93 -14.48 14.34 -4.40
N GLU A 94 -15.68 14.76 -4.79
CA GLU A 94 -16.67 13.94 -5.49
C GLU A 94 -16.20 13.48 -6.88
N HIS A 95 -15.31 14.25 -7.52
CA HIS A 95 -14.74 13.91 -8.82
C HIS A 95 -13.69 12.80 -8.73
N THR A 96 -13.33 12.32 -7.53
CA THR A 96 -12.43 11.17 -7.35
C THR A 96 -13.01 9.92 -8.01
N SER A 97 -12.38 9.47 -9.09
CA SER A 97 -12.89 8.35 -9.91
C SER A 97 -12.37 6.99 -9.45
N SER A 98 -11.06 6.90 -9.20
CA SER A 98 -10.34 5.66 -8.94
C SER A 98 -8.99 5.95 -8.31
N LEU A 99 -8.38 4.92 -7.72
CA LEU A 99 -7.02 4.99 -7.22
C LEU A 99 -6.22 3.75 -7.58
N ARG A 100 -4.89 3.89 -7.64
CA ARG A 100 -3.92 2.80 -7.70
C ARG A 100 -2.92 2.94 -6.56
N LEU A 101 -2.57 1.81 -5.96
CA LEU A 101 -1.56 1.70 -4.91
C LEU A 101 -0.30 1.07 -5.53
N GLU A 102 0.69 1.91 -5.82
CA GLU A 102 1.96 1.50 -6.45
C GLU A 102 3.03 1.30 -5.37
N ALA A 103 3.05 0.13 -4.74
CA ALA A 103 4.08 -0.21 -3.77
C ALA A 103 5.45 -0.36 -4.45
N PHE A 104 6.48 0.25 -3.86
CA PHE A 104 7.85 0.06 -4.29
C PHE A 104 8.42 -1.25 -3.78
N GLU A 105 9.01 -2.02 -4.68
CA GLU A 105 9.81 -3.20 -4.35
C GLU A 105 11.27 -2.94 -4.74
N PRO A 106 12.20 -2.93 -3.77
CA PRO A 106 13.61 -2.76 -4.05
C PRO A 106 14.13 -3.86 -4.99
N THR A 107 15.00 -3.48 -5.91
CA THR A 107 15.71 -4.42 -6.80
C THR A 107 17.21 -4.26 -6.64
N ILE A 108 18.00 -5.18 -7.21
CA ILE A 108 19.46 -5.08 -7.21
C ILE A 108 19.98 -3.83 -7.94
N TYR A 109 19.21 -3.30 -8.90
CA TYR A 109 19.56 -2.10 -9.67
C TYR A 109 18.99 -0.82 -9.06
N ASN A 110 17.96 -0.94 -8.23
CA ASN A 110 17.35 0.17 -7.55
C ASN A 110 16.99 -0.22 -6.10
N PRO A 111 17.91 0.00 -5.14
CA PRO A 111 17.69 -0.35 -3.75
C PRO A 111 16.79 0.66 -3.01
N SER A 112 16.60 1.86 -3.57
CA SER A 112 15.93 2.98 -2.90
C SER A 112 14.88 3.62 -3.79
N GLY A 113 13.64 3.63 -3.33
CA GLY A 113 12.54 4.24 -4.05
C GLY A 113 11.38 4.53 -3.12
N HIS A 114 10.30 5.00 -3.73
CA HIS A 114 9.10 5.43 -3.01
C HIS A 114 7.89 4.69 -3.55
N SER A 115 7.01 4.29 -2.64
CA SER A 115 5.67 3.85 -2.99
C SER A 115 4.79 5.07 -3.25
N TYR A 116 3.80 4.92 -4.13
CA TYR A 116 2.92 6.01 -4.51
C TYR A 116 1.45 5.63 -4.45
N VAL A 117 0.64 6.59 -3.99
CA VAL A 117 -0.80 6.60 -4.21
C VAL A 117 -1.05 7.43 -5.46
N VAL A 118 -1.70 6.83 -6.45
CA VAL A 118 -2.13 7.51 -7.67
C VAL A 118 -3.64 7.66 -7.62
N VAL A 119 -4.13 8.89 -7.67
CA VAL A 119 -5.56 9.21 -7.65
C VAL A 119 -5.94 9.78 -9.00
N ASN A 120 -7.01 9.27 -9.61
CA ASN A 120 -7.52 9.77 -10.89
C ASN A 120 -8.86 10.47 -10.67
N PHE A 121 -9.08 11.56 -11.39
CA PHE A 121 -10.27 12.39 -11.29
C PHE A 121 -11.06 12.43 -12.60
N SER A 122 -12.37 12.59 -12.47
CA SER A 122 -13.31 12.76 -13.57
C SER A 122 -14.10 14.05 -13.35
N TRP A 123 -13.47 15.19 -13.68
CA TRP A 123 -14.00 16.56 -13.56
C TRP A 123 -15.19 16.89 -14.50
N LYS A 124 -15.98 15.89 -14.87
CA LYS A 124 -17.12 16.04 -15.78
C LYS A 124 -18.31 16.68 -15.10
#